data_AF-A0AAP1RCF2-F1
#
_entry.id   AF-A0AAP1RCF2-F1
#
_cell.length_a   1.000
_cell.length_b   1.000
_cell.length_c   1.000
_cell.angle_alpha   90.00
_cell.angle_beta   90.00
_cell.angle_gamma   90.00
#
_symmetry.space_group_name_H-M   'P 1'
#
loop_
_entity.id
_entity.type
_entity.pdbx_description
1 polymer ?
#
loop_
_entity_poly.entity_id
_entity_poly.type
_entity_poly.pdbx_seq_one_letter_code
_entity_poly.pdbx_strand_id
1 'polypeptide(L)' 'AYAVLLEGIRARGLHAIHGLLMPGVEALSAPVFDARGRVAAVLTVVGPA' A
#
# COMPACT_ATOMS: atom_id res chain seq x y z
N ALA A 1 -13.90 1.19 11.29
CA ALA A 1 -12.46 0.80 11.31
C ALA A 1 -11.82 0.90 9.92
N TYR A 2 -12.29 0.14 8.91
CA TYR A 2 -11.66 0.11 7.58
C TYR A 2 -11.71 1.45 6.81
N ALA A 3 -12.78 2.23 6.95
CA ALA A 3 -12.90 3.53 6.28
C ALA A 3 -11.77 4.51 6.64
N VAL A 4 -11.44 4.61 7.94
CA VAL A 4 -10.36 5.48 8.45
C VAL A 4 -9.00 5.02 7.92
N LEU A 5 -8.75 3.70 7.88
CA LEU A 5 -7.54 3.15 7.31
C LEU A 5 -7.40 3.51 5.83
N LEU A 6 -8.46 3.28 5.04
CA LEU A 6 -8.46 3.59 3.61
C LEU A 6 -8.31 5.09 3.35
N GLU A 7 -8.89 5.96 4.18
CA GLU A 7 -8.73 7.40 4.10
C GLU A 7 -7.27 7.82 4.34
N GLY A 8 -6.63 7.26 5.36
CA GLY A 8 -5.20 7.47 5.61
C GLY A 8 -4.30 7.00 4.46
N ILE A 9 -4.64 5.88 3.81
CA ILE A 9 -3.92 5.41 2.61
C ILE A 9 -4.10 6.40 1.46
N ARG A 10 -5.32 6.89 1.20
CA ARG A 10 -5.58 7.88 0.13
C ARG A 10 -4.86 9.19 0.37
N ALA A 11 -4.80 9.67 1.62
CA ALA A 11 -4.08 10.89 1.98
C ALA A 11 -2.57 10.78 1.73
N ARG A 12 -1.97 9.60 1.96
CA ARG A 12 -0.54 9.35 1.77
C ARG A 12 -0.17 8.84 0.37
N GLY A 13 -1.14 8.30 -0.37
CA GLY A 13 -0.92 7.62 -1.65
C GLY A 13 -0.24 6.24 -1.53
N LEU A 14 0.02 5.76 -0.32
CA LEU A 14 0.84 4.57 -0.05
C LEU A 14 0.32 3.79 1.16
N HIS A 15 0.58 2.47 1.16
CA HIS A 15 0.29 1.57 2.27
C HIS A 15 1.55 0.79 2.67
N ALA A 16 1.94 0.89 3.94
CA ALA A 16 3.05 0.14 4.51
C ALA A 16 2.54 -1.07 5.30
N ILE A 17 3.19 -2.22 5.11
CA ILE A 17 2.89 -3.49 5.76
C ILE A 17 4.08 -3.85 6.65
N HIS A 18 3.84 -3.92 7.96
CA HIS A 18 4.89 -4.14 8.94
C HIS A 18 4.82 -5.55 9.52
N GLY A 19 5.65 -6.47 9.03
CA GLY A 19 5.80 -7.83 9.59
C GLY A 19 4.51 -8.66 9.72
N LEU A 20 3.41 -8.25 9.07
CA LEU A 20 2.07 -8.83 9.27
C LEU A 20 1.90 -10.21 8.61
N LEU A 21 2.71 -10.52 7.60
CA LEU A 21 2.64 -11.79 6.86
C LEU A 21 3.89 -12.66 7.07
N MET A 22 5.07 -12.06 7.21
CA MET A 22 6.34 -12.72 7.50
C MET A 22 7.14 -11.87 8.49
N PRO A 23 7.62 -12.42 9.62
CA PRO A 23 8.46 -11.68 10.56
C PRO A 23 9.75 -11.17 9.91
N GLY A 24 10.12 -9.92 10.18
CA GLY A 24 11.34 -9.30 9.64
C GLY A 24 11.23 -8.83 8.19
N VAL A 25 10.04 -8.86 7.60
CA VAL A 25 9.78 -8.36 6.25
C VAL A 25 8.88 -7.13 6.30
N GLU A 26 9.35 -6.06 5.66
CA GLU A 26 8.63 -4.83 5.45
C GLU A 26 8.23 -4.71 3.97
N ALA A 27 7.05 -4.16 3.72
CA ALA A 27 6.60 -3.91 2.36
C ALA A 27 5.91 -2.57 2.22
N LEU A 28 6.13 -1.91 1.09
CA LEU A 28 5.47 -0.66 0.72
C LEU A 28 4.72 -0.87 -0.61
N SER A 29 3.44 -0.52 -0.63
CA SER A 29 2.57 -0.64 -1.79
C SER A 29 2.05 0.73 -2.26
N ALA A 30 2.07 0.94 -3.57
CA ALA A 30 1.56 2.13 -4.25
C ALA A 30 0.53 1.76 -5.33
N PRO A 31 -0.60 2.48 -5.46
CA PRO A 31 -1.54 2.27 -6.55
C PRO A 31 -0.96 2.79 -7.87
N VAL A 32 -1.19 2.04 -8.94
CA VAL A 32 -0.96 2.49 -10.32
C VAL A 32 -2.31 2.85 -10.91
N PHE A 33 -2.43 4.08 -11.40
CA PHE A 33 -3.66 4.59 -12.01
C PHE A 33 -3.59 4.48 -13.53
N ASP A 34 -4.71 4.14 -14.16
CA ASP A 34 -4.87 4.31 -15.61
C ASP A 34 -5.03 5.80 -15.97
N ALA A 35 -5.10 6.08 -17.28
CA ALA A 35 -5.29 7.44 -17.79
C ALA A 35 -6.63 8.09 -17.38
N ARG A 36 -7.58 7.34 -16.81
CA ARG A 36 -8.87 7.82 -16.30
C ARG A 36 -8.86 7.99 -14.77
N GLY A 37 -7.71 7.82 -14.11
CA GLY A 37 -7.57 7.93 -12.67
C GLY A 37 -8.13 6.74 -11.88
N ARG A 38 -8.39 5.60 -12.53
CA ARG A 38 -8.86 4.39 -11.85
C ARG A 38 -7.68 3.52 -11.47
N VAL A 39 -7.74 2.85 -10.33
CA VAL A 39 -6.70 1.88 -9.93
C VAL A 39 -6.68 0.73 -10.93
N ALA A 40 -5.54 0.56 -11.60
CA ALA A 40 -5.32 -0.47 -12.60
C ALA A 40 -4.37 -1.57 -12.09
N ALA A 41 -3.46 -1.24 -11.16
CA ALA A 41 -2.56 -2.18 -10.52
C ALA A 41 -2.05 -1.65 -9.17
N VAL A 42 -1.23 -2.44 -8.49
CA VAL A 42 -0.48 -2.04 -7.30
C VAL A 42 0.99 -2.45 -7.49
N LEU A 43 1.91 -1.51 -7.31
CA LEU A 43 3.33 -1.78 -7.23
C LEU A 43 3.71 -2.02 -5.77
N THR A 44 4.41 -3.11 -5.48
CA THR A 44 4.87 -3.44 -4.12
C THR A 44 6.37 -3.67 -4.12
N VAL A 45 7.06 -2.97 -3.23
CA VAL A 45 8.46 -3.25 -2.90
C VAL A 45 8.50 -4.00 -1.58
N VAL A 46 9.32 -5.04 -1.50
CA VAL A 46 9.49 -5.89 -0.33
C VAL A 46 10.96 -5.88 0.05
N GLY A 47 11.26 -5.70 1.34
CA GLY A 47 12.62 -5.70 1.86
C GLY A 47 12.68 -6.22 3.30
N PRO A 48 13.89 -6.48 3.81
CA PRO A 48 14.07 -6.69 5.24
C PRO A 48 13.66 -5.43 6.03
N ALA A 49 13.24 -5.63 7.27
CA ALA A 49 12.96 -4.55 8.22
C ALA A 49 14.22 -3.74 8.59
#